data_AF-B2HL31-F1
#
_entry.id   AF-B2HL31-F1
#
_cell.length_a   1.000
_cell.length_b   1.000
_cell.length_c   1.000
_cell.angle_alpha   90.00
_cell.angle_beta   90.00
_cell.angle_gamma   90.00
#
_symmetry.space_group_name_H-M   'P 1'
#
loop_
_entity.id
_entity.type
_entity.pdbx_description
1 polymer ?
#
loop_
_entity_poly.entity_id
_entity_poly.type
_entity_poly.pdbx_seq_one_letter_code
_entity_poly.pdbx_strand_id
1 'polypeptide(L)'
;MSRIALPIVGLIMTITLRPLATASPIGVAAVNRLTLDAPLEQSSNCDPNYSGCVPIASDVDCAGGSGNGPAYAQGPVKVIGRDIYELDRDGDGLACDN
;
A
#
# COMPACT_ATOMS: atom_id res chain seq x y z
N MET A 1 3.76 -62.83 23.32
CA MET A 1 2.40 -63.41 23.26
C MET A 1 1.43 -62.30 23.66
N SER A 2 0.71 -61.72 22.70
CA SER A 2 -0.69 -61.30 22.80
C SER A 2 -0.98 -60.34 21.66
N ARG A 3 -1.70 -60.85 20.65
CA ARG A 3 -2.24 -60.11 19.52
C ARG A 3 -3.60 -59.60 19.97
N ILE A 4 -3.83 -58.29 19.96
CA ILE A 4 -5.17 -57.71 20.14
C ILE A 4 -5.30 -56.67 19.02
N ALA A 5 -5.77 -57.08 17.84
CA ALA A 5 -7.18 -57.24 17.46
C ALA A 5 -7.86 -55.87 17.28
N LEU A 6 -7.80 -55.42 16.03
CA LEU A 6 -8.61 -54.36 15.45
C LEU A 6 -10.05 -54.87 15.25
N PRO A 7 -11.09 -54.11 15.65
CA PRO A 7 -12.38 -54.21 14.98
C PRO A 7 -12.68 -52.94 14.17
N ILE A 8 -12.38 -53.07 12.88
CA ILE A 8 -13.05 -52.44 11.74
C ILE A 8 -14.58 -52.60 11.84
N VAL A 9 -15.30 -51.72 12.53
CA VAL A 9 -16.75 -51.54 12.33
C VAL A 9 -17.14 -50.10 12.70
N GLY A 10 -17.71 -49.36 11.75
CA GLY A 10 -18.47 -48.15 12.08
C GLY A 10 -18.43 -46.98 11.10
N LEU A 11 -18.15 -47.19 9.81
CA LEU A 11 -18.36 -46.13 8.81
C LEU A 11 -19.86 -46.01 8.51
N ILE A 12 -20.59 -45.29 9.38
CA ILE A 12 -21.94 -44.77 9.11
C ILE A 12 -21.88 -43.26 9.12
N MET A 13 -21.35 -42.70 8.02
CA MET A 13 -21.35 -41.28 7.72
C MET A 13 -22.64 -40.95 6.95
N THR A 14 -23.76 -40.84 7.66
CA THR A 14 -25.02 -40.33 7.09
C THR A 14 -25.05 -38.80 7.20
N ILE A 15 -24.26 -38.13 6.36
CA ILE A 15 -24.37 -36.68 6.20
C ILE A 15 -25.57 -36.41 5.29
N THR A 16 -26.70 -36.04 5.90
CA THR A 16 -27.82 -35.47 5.16
C THR A 16 -27.43 -34.07 4.68
N LEU A 17 -27.35 -33.92 3.36
CA LEU A 17 -27.05 -32.66 2.70
C LEU A 17 -28.25 -31.70 2.83
N ARG A 18 -28.11 -30.64 3.63
CA ARG A 18 -28.98 -29.46 3.55
C ARG A 18 -28.19 -28.18 3.82
N PRO A 19 -27.70 -27.47 2.79
CA PRO A 19 -27.54 -26.04 2.93
C PRO A 19 -28.92 -25.39 2.75
N LEU A 20 -29.55 -24.96 3.85
CA LEU A 20 -30.52 -23.86 3.76
C LEU A 20 -29.70 -22.64 3.36
N ALA A 21 -29.76 -22.29 2.08
CA ALA A 21 -29.30 -21.00 1.59
C ALA A 21 -30.19 -19.92 2.24
N THR A 22 -29.77 -19.39 3.38
CA THR A 22 -30.34 -18.16 3.92
C THR A 22 -29.88 -17.02 3.05
N ALA A 23 -30.81 -16.51 2.24
CA ALA A 23 -30.68 -15.27 1.50
C ALA A 23 -30.24 -14.15 2.45
N SER A 24 -29.05 -13.60 2.21
CA SER A 24 -28.57 -12.42 2.92
C SER A 24 -29.27 -11.20 2.32
N PRO A 25 -30.06 -10.41 3.08
CA PRO A 25 -30.57 -9.15 2.58
C PRO A 25 -29.39 -8.21 2.39
N ILE A 26 -29.34 -7.58 1.22
CA ILE A 26 -28.36 -6.59 0.81
C ILE A 26 -28.37 -5.46 1.85
N GLY A 27 -27.42 -5.53 2.80
CA GLY A 27 -27.08 -4.46 3.72
C GLY A 27 -26.27 -3.42 2.95
N VAL A 28 -26.91 -2.30 2.64
CA VAL A 28 -26.28 -1.15 2.01
C VAL A 28 -25.34 -0.50 3.02
N ALA A 29 -24.04 -0.63 2.81
CA ALA A 29 -23.03 0.37 3.14
C ALA A 29 -21.69 -0.06 2.54
N ALA A 30 -21.52 0.16 1.24
CA ALA A 30 -20.19 0.30 0.66
C ALA A 30 -19.59 1.59 1.23
N VAL A 31 -19.02 1.51 2.43
CA VAL A 31 -18.02 2.48 2.86
C VAL A 31 -16.79 2.22 2.03
N ASN A 32 -16.66 2.96 0.94
CA ASN A 32 -15.49 2.99 0.09
C ASN A 32 -14.29 3.58 0.87
N ARG A 33 -13.70 2.79 1.77
CA ARG A 33 -12.50 3.14 2.54
C ARG A 33 -11.59 1.94 2.78
N LEU A 34 -11.29 1.19 1.72
CA LEU A 34 -10.25 0.16 1.75
C LEU A 34 -9.27 0.29 0.57
N THR A 35 -8.91 1.52 0.24
CA THR A 35 -7.60 1.80 -0.35
C THR A 35 -6.86 2.71 0.63
N LEU A 36 -6.39 2.13 1.73
CA LEU A 36 -5.36 2.78 2.56
C LEU A 36 -3.97 2.69 1.92
N ASP A 37 -3.85 1.98 0.80
CA ASP A 37 -2.59 1.79 0.06
C ASP A 37 -2.86 1.79 -1.45
N ALA A 38 -3.56 2.79 -1.98
CA ALA A 38 -3.45 3.03 -3.41
C ALA A 38 -2.01 3.46 -3.68
N PRO A 39 -1.21 2.73 -4.49
CA PRO A 39 0.05 3.26 -4.96
C PRO A 39 -0.30 4.56 -5.68
N LEU A 40 0.11 5.71 -5.14
CA LEU A 40 -0.01 6.95 -5.90
C LEU A 40 0.82 6.72 -7.14
N GLU A 41 0.13 6.71 -8.28
CA GLU A 41 0.67 6.57 -9.61
C GLU A 41 2.08 7.16 -9.66
N GLN A 42 3.11 6.30 -9.71
CA GLN A 42 4.43 6.70 -10.21
C GLN A 42 4.31 6.89 -11.72
N SER A 43 3.42 7.80 -12.12
CA SER A 43 3.42 8.44 -13.41
C SER A 43 4.82 9.02 -13.54
N SER A 44 5.63 8.41 -14.41
CA SER A 44 7.06 8.69 -14.55
C SER A 44 7.33 10.07 -15.19
N ASN A 45 6.55 11.08 -14.85
CA ASN A 45 6.82 12.48 -15.10
C ASN A 45 7.44 13.07 -13.84
N CYS A 46 8.70 13.47 -13.96
CA CYS A 46 9.40 14.23 -12.96
C CYS A 46 8.89 15.68 -12.98
N ASP A 47 8.85 16.33 -11.82
CA ASP A 47 8.46 17.73 -11.74
C ASP A 47 9.48 18.65 -12.44
N PRO A 48 9.05 19.53 -13.36
CA PRO A 48 9.96 20.37 -14.16
C PRO A 48 10.60 21.52 -13.38
N ASN A 49 10.21 21.76 -12.12
CA ASN A 49 10.88 22.77 -11.28
C ASN A 49 12.20 22.27 -10.71
N TYR A 50 12.58 21.02 -10.99
CA TYR A 50 13.78 20.39 -10.45
C TYR A 50 14.62 19.77 -11.58
N SER A 51 15.94 19.80 -11.45
CA SER A 51 16.87 19.27 -12.49
C SER A 51 17.05 17.74 -12.42
N GLY A 52 16.54 17.09 -11.37
CA GLY A 52 16.51 15.64 -11.21
C GLY A 52 15.07 15.13 -11.17
N CYS A 53 14.89 13.85 -10.86
CA CYS A 53 13.54 13.32 -10.79
C CYS A 53 12.91 13.51 -9.40
N VAL A 54 12.06 14.53 -9.29
CA VAL A 54 11.12 14.68 -8.18
C VAL A 54 9.77 14.12 -8.64
N PRO A 55 9.23 13.06 -8.02
CA PRO A 55 7.94 12.50 -8.41
C PRO A 55 6.82 13.53 -8.23
N ILE A 56 5.84 13.55 -9.13
CA ILE A 56 4.67 14.42 -8.98
C ILE A 56 3.65 13.73 -8.08
N ALA A 57 3.49 14.25 -6.86
CA ALA A 57 2.56 13.73 -5.85
C ALA A 57 1.94 14.89 -5.05
N SER A 58 1.04 14.58 -4.11
CA SER A 58 0.46 15.61 -3.22
C SER A 58 1.47 16.18 -2.23
N ASP A 59 2.45 15.36 -1.85
CA ASP A 59 3.52 15.67 -0.92
C ASP A 59 4.71 14.80 -1.31
N VAL A 60 5.91 15.38 -1.26
CA VAL A 60 7.15 14.71 -1.65
C VAL A 60 8.16 15.00 -0.57
N ASP A 61 8.79 13.95 -0.06
CA ASP A 61 9.82 14.05 0.96
C ASP A 61 11.19 13.66 0.42
N CYS A 62 12.25 14.07 1.11
CA CYS A 62 13.59 13.58 0.81
C CYS A 62 13.74 12.11 1.24
N ALA A 63 14.21 11.26 0.32
CA ALA A 63 14.50 9.88 0.62
C ALA A 63 15.58 9.75 1.71
N GLY A 64 15.36 8.87 2.69
CA GLY A 64 16.24 8.72 3.85
C GLY A 64 15.96 9.71 4.99
N GLY A 65 15.04 10.67 4.79
CA GLY A 65 14.56 11.57 5.83
C GLY A 65 13.46 10.98 6.72
N SER A 66 12.93 11.79 7.64
CA SER A 66 11.79 11.44 8.52
C SER A 66 10.41 11.72 7.91
N GLY A 67 10.38 12.00 6.61
CA GLY A 67 9.16 12.29 5.86
C GLY A 67 8.18 11.12 5.84
N ASN A 68 6.88 11.42 5.79
CA ASN A 68 5.79 10.44 5.75
C ASN A 68 4.90 10.61 4.52
N GLY A 69 5.35 11.42 3.58
CA GLY A 69 4.70 11.71 2.33
C GLY A 69 4.58 10.46 1.47
N PRO A 70 3.62 10.45 0.54
CA PRO A 70 3.35 9.30 -0.30
C PRO A 70 4.43 9.08 -1.37
N ALA A 71 5.34 10.03 -1.57
CA ALA A 71 6.43 9.94 -2.55
C ALA A 71 7.72 10.52 -2.00
N TYR A 72 8.85 10.06 -2.55
CA TYR A 72 10.18 10.46 -2.11
C TYR A 72 11.07 10.85 -3.28
N ALA A 73 11.76 11.99 -3.16
CA ALA A 73 12.80 12.45 -4.08
C ALA A 73 14.17 11.89 -3.67
N GLN A 74 14.92 11.41 -4.66
CA GLN A 74 16.28 10.91 -4.45
C GLN A 74 17.27 12.08 -4.61
N GLY A 75 17.86 12.52 -3.50
CA GLY A 75 18.75 13.68 -3.43
C GLY A 75 20.23 13.41 -3.75
N PRO A 76 21.03 14.47 -3.95
CA PRO A 76 20.63 15.88 -4.00
C PRO A 76 20.01 16.28 -5.37
N VAL A 77 19.05 17.20 -5.35
CA VAL A 77 18.35 17.69 -6.55
C VAL A 77 18.37 19.20 -6.61
N LYS A 78 18.77 19.76 -7.75
CA LYS A 78 18.77 21.22 -7.92
C LYS A 78 17.36 21.76 -8.19
N VAL A 79 16.97 22.80 -7.46
CA VAL A 79 15.77 23.59 -7.75
C VAL A 79 16.07 24.54 -8.91
N ILE A 80 15.34 24.41 -10.01
CA ILE A 80 15.48 25.24 -11.22
C ILE A 80 14.31 26.21 -11.43
N GLY A 81 13.17 25.94 -10.79
CA GLY A 81 11.98 26.77 -10.83
C GLY A 81 11.58 27.22 -9.43
N ARG A 82 10.38 26.81 -9.01
CA ARG A 82 9.89 27.04 -7.64
C ARG A 82 9.97 25.75 -6.84
N ASP A 83 10.39 25.86 -5.59
CA ASP A 83 10.32 24.74 -4.66
C ASP A 83 8.89 24.57 -4.13
N ILE A 84 8.06 23.84 -4.88
CA ILE A 84 6.63 23.66 -4.56
C ILE A 84 6.38 22.62 -3.47
N TYR A 85 7.37 21.77 -3.20
CA TYR A 85 7.32 20.71 -2.19
C TYR A 85 8.17 21.04 -0.95
N GLU A 86 8.73 22.26 -0.87
CA GLU A 86 9.53 22.73 0.28
C GLU A 86 10.69 21.76 0.64
N LEU A 87 11.34 21.20 -0.39
CA LEU A 87 12.46 20.25 -0.28
C LEU A 87 13.81 20.95 -0.02
N ASP A 88 13.93 22.22 -0.38
CA ASP A 88 15.08 23.10 -0.14
C ASP A 88 14.76 24.04 1.02
N ARG A 89 14.95 23.56 2.26
CA ARG A 89 14.49 24.24 3.47
C ARG A 89 15.38 25.40 3.91
N ASP A 90 16.66 25.34 3.56
CA ASP A 90 17.64 26.38 3.83
C ASP A 90 17.77 27.40 2.69
N GLY A 91 17.24 27.08 1.51
CA GLY A 91 17.05 28.01 0.40
C GLY A 91 18.32 28.27 -0.39
N ASP A 92 19.21 27.28 -0.47
CA ASP A 92 20.49 27.38 -1.18
C ASP A 92 20.38 26.98 -2.67
N GLY A 93 19.21 26.47 -3.08
CA GLY A 93 18.90 26.00 -4.42
C GLY A 93 19.14 24.49 -4.62
N LEU A 94 19.49 23.75 -3.57
CA LEU A 94 19.77 22.32 -3.60
C LEU A 94 18.86 21.57 -2.61
N ALA A 95 17.82 20.94 -3.14
CA ALA A 95 16.92 20.09 -2.37
C ALA A 95 17.57 18.74 -1.99
N CYS A 96 17.20 18.23 -0.81
CA CYS A 96 17.58 16.90 -0.32
C CYS A 96 19.10 16.64 -0.28
N ASP A 97 19.88 17.62 0.18
CA ASP A 97 21.33 17.54 0.29
C ASP A 97 21.83 17.02 1.65
N ASN A 98 20.93 16.89 2.65
CA ASN A 98 21.22 16.47 4.03
C ASN A 98 20.50 15.19 4.47
#